data_AF-A0A846CWV5-F1
#
_entry.id   AF-A0A846CWV5-F1
#
_cell.length_a   1.000
_cell.length_b   1.000
_cell.length_c   1.000
_cell.angle_alpha   90.00
_cell.angle_beta   90.00
_cell.angle_gamma   90.00
#
_symmetry.space_group_name_H-M   'P 1'
#
loop_
_entity.id
_entity.type
_entity.pdbx_description
1 polymer ?
#
loop_
_entity_poly.entity_id
_entity_poly.type
_entity_poly.pdbx_seq_one_letter_code
_entity_poly.pdbx_strand_id
1 'polypeptide(L)'
;MEDRQYEFNPSQNELILDLSNKMRFVSYFLIAGGVLATIIGLLGLNPGVIIQAVVDILIGVWTLKAASSFKLIVDTEGNDIVNLMGALGELRKLYRLQYWLLIIALVFLAIALVLGIVAGFVASSR
;
A
#
# COMPACT_ATOMS: atom_id res chain seq x y z
N MET A 1 -36.88 1.50 1.85
CA MET A 1 -36.75 2.98 1.94
C MET A 1 -35.53 3.38 2.77
N GLU A 2 -34.93 2.48 3.57
CA GLU A 2 -33.67 2.73 4.29
C GLU A 2 -32.45 2.82 3.38
N ASP A 3 -32.42 2.12 2.24
CA ASP A 3 -31.23 2.09 1.35
C ASP A 3 -30.82 3.49 0.85
N ARG A 4 -31.79 4.35 0.53
CA ARG A 4 -31.52 5.74 0.08
C ARG A 4 -30.85 6.62 1.13
N GLN A 5 -30.93 6.28 2.41
CA GLN A 5 -30.28 7.05 3.47
C GLN A 5 -28.76 6.82 3.50
N TYR A 6 -28.31 5.70 2.93
CA TYR A 6 -26.90 5.30 2.93
C TYR A 6 -26.20 5.49 1.58
N GLU A 7 -26.90 6.03 0.60
CA GLU A 7 -26.34 6.35 -0.71
C GLU A 7 -25.57 7.67 -0.67
N PHE A 8 -24.48 7.72 -1.43
CA PHE A 8 -23.72 8.92 -1.68
C PHE A 8 -24.43 9.79 -2.72
N ASN A 9 -24.37 11.10 -2.51
CA ASN A 9 -24.91 12.06 -3.46
C ASN A 9 -23.98 12.22 -4.69
N PRO A 10 -24.42 12.88 -5.77
CA PRO A 10 -23.62 13.01 -6.99
C PRO A 10 -22.22 13.62 -6.79
N SER A 11 -22.06 14.63 -5.93
CA SER A 11 -20.75 15.25 -5.70
C SER A 11 -19.80 14.36 -4.89
N GLN A 12 -20.35 13.55 -3.98
CA GLN A 12 -19.59 12.51 -3.28
C GLN A 12 -19.15 11.40 -4.25
N ASN A 13 -20.01 10.99 -5.18
CA ASN A 13 -19.66 10.00 -6.20
C ASN A 13 -18.56 10.48 -7.13
N GLU A 14 -18.58 11.75 -7.55
CA GLU A 14 -17.48 12.34 -8.32
C GLU A 14 -16.14 12.31 -7.57
N LEU A 15 -16.15 12.65 -6.27
CA LEU A 15 -14.96 12.57 -5.41
C LEU A 15 -14.43 11.14 -5.31
N ILE A 16 -15.31 10.17 -5.06
CA ILE A 16 -14.95 8.75 -4.93
C ILE A 16 -14.41 8.20 -6.26
N LEU A 17 -15.00 8.60 -7.39
CA LEU A 17 -14.54 8.23 -8.72
C LEU A 17 -13.14 8.78 -9.00
N ASP A 18 -12.89 10.04 -8.71
CA ASP A 18 -11.58 10.68 -8.85
C ASP A 18 -10.51 9.97 -8.00
N LEU A 19 -10.82 9.68 -6.74
CA LEU A 19 -9.96 8.90 -5.85
C LEU A 19 -9.67 7.50 -6.44
N SER A 20 -10.71 6.78 -6.85
CA SER A 20 -10.57 5.45 -7.46
C SER A 20 -9.64 5.48 -8.68
N ASN A 21 -9.80 6.46 -9.57
CA ASN A 21 -8.98 6.58 -10.77
C ASN A 21 -7.50 6.81 -10.43
N LYS A 22 -7.20 7.69 -9.45
CA LYS A 22 -5.82 7.92 -8.98
C LYS A 22 -5.23 6.67 -8.33
N MET A 23 -6.00 5.98 -7.49
CA MET A 23 -5.56 4.73 -6.86
C MET A 23 -5.25 3.65 -7.91
N ARG A 24 -6.06 3.52 -8.97
CA ARG A 24 -5.80 2.59 -10.07
C ARG A 24 -4.49 2.91 -10.79
N PHE A 25 -4.24 4.18 -11.08
CA PHE A 25 -2.98 4.60 -11.70
C PHE A 25 -1.78 4.23 -10.83
N VAL A 26 -1.81 4.57 -9.53
CA VAL A 26 -0.73 4.22 -8.58
C VAL A 26 -0.54 2.71 -8.49
N SER A 27 -1.64 1.96 -8.45
CA SER A 27 -1.60 0.50 -8.43
C SER A 27 -0.89 -0.07 -9.66
N TYR A 28 -1.28 0.34 -10.86
CA TYR A 28 -0.65 -0.13 -12.08
C TYR A 28 0.84 0.22 -12.12
N PHE A 29 1.20 1.43 -11.68
CA PHE A 29 2.59 1.84 -11.59
C PHE A 29 3.39 0.96 -10.62
N LEU A 30 2.89 0.72 -9.41
CA LEU A 30 3.56 -0.12 -8.41
C LEU A 30 3.67 -1.59 -8.85
N ILE A 31 2.62 -2.15 -9.44
CA ILE A 31 2.64 -3.53 -9.92
C ILE A 31 3.63 -3.67 -11.08
N ALA A 32 3.57 -2.80 -12.09
CA ALA A 32 4.48 -2.85 -13.24
C ALA A 32 5.94 -2.60 -12.81
N GLY A 33 6.16 -1.60 -11.96
CA GLY A 33 7.47 -1.29 -11.40
C GLY A 33 8.04 -2.43 -10.56
N GLY A 34 7.22 -3.06 -9.70
CA GLY A 34 7.63 -4.21 -8.91
C GLY A 34 7.92 -5.45 -9.76
N VAL A 35 7.15 -5.70 -10.83
CA VAL A 35 7.45 -6.79 -11.78
C VAL A 35 8.82 -6.56 -12.44
N LEU A 36 9.09 -5.34 -12.92
CA LEU A 36 10.38 -4.98 -13.51
C LEU A 36 11.52 -5.11 -12.48
N ALA A 37 11.32 -4.59 -11.27
CA ALA A 37 12.29 -4.67 -10.18
C ALA A 37 12.60 -6.11 -9.78
N THR A 38 11.61 -7.01 -9.81
CA THR A 38 11.80 -8.45 -9.57
C THR A 38 12.78 -9.04 -10.60
N ILE A 39 12.60 -8.72 -11.89
CA ILE A 39 13.51 -9.18 -12.97
C ILE A 39 14.93 -8.65 -12.73
N ILE A 40 15.06 -7.35 -12.45
CA ILE A 40 16.37 -6.72 -12.18
C ILE A 40 17.04 -7.37 -10.95
N GLY A 41 16.29 -7.59 -9.87
CA GLY A 41 16.77 -8.20 -8.64
C GLY A 41 17.26 -9.63 -8.85
N LEU A 42 16.57 -10.42 -9.68
CA LEU A 42 16.99 -11.77 -10.05
C LEU A 42 18.28 -11.76 -10.89
N LEU A 43 18.38 -10.88 -11.88
CA LEU A 43 19.58 -10.75 -12.71
C LEU A 43 20.80 -10.31 -11.90
N GLY A 44 20.60 -9.43 -10.91
CA GLY A 44 21.65 -8.92 -10.03
C GLY A 44 21.90 -9.76 -8.77
N LEU A 45 21.18 -10.88 -8.58
CA LEU A 45 21.20 -11.69 -7.35
C LEU A 45 21.06 -10.83 -6.07
N ASN A 46 20.24 -9.80 -6.13
CA ASN A 46 20.06 -8.84 -5.03
C ASN A 46 18.74 -9.13 -4.30
N PRO A 47 18.77 -9.87 -3.18
CA PRO A 47 17.56 -10.22 -2.45
C PRO A 47 16.82 -9.00 -1.90
N GLY A 48 17.52 -7.89 -1.59
CA GLY A 48 16.89 -6.66 -1.12
C GLY A 48 15.96 -6.04 -2.16
N VAL A 49 16.38 -6.01 -3.43
CA VAL A 49 15.56 -5.52 -4.54
C VAL A 49 14.34 -6.42 -4.76
N ILE A 50 14.52 -7.74 -4.67
CA ILE A 50 13.41 -8.70 -4.82
C ILE A 50 12.39 -8.53 -3.70
N ILE A 51 12.83 -8.38 -2.45
CA ILE A 51 11.93 -8.17 -1.31
C ILE A 51 11.13 -6.88 -1.48
N GLN A 52 11.79 -5.77 -1.83
CA GLN A 52 11.11 -4.49 -2.08
C GLN A 52 10.09 -4.61 -3.22
N ALA A 53 10.46 -5.27 -4.31
CA ALA A 53 9.59 -5.49 -5.45
C ALA A 53 8.31 -6.26 -5.08
N VAL A 54 8.44 -7.31 -4.25
CA VAL A 54 7.29 -8.07 -3.74
C VAL A 54 6.38 -7.18 -2.88
N VAL A 55 6.97 -6.35 -2.00
CA VAL A 55 6.21 -5.39 -1.19
C VAL A 55 5.43 -4.41 -2.07
N ASP A 56 6.06 -3.83 -3.08
CA ASP A 56 5.42 -2.88 -3.99
C ASP A 56 4.26 -3.51 -4.77
N ILE A 57 4.44 -4.75 -5.25
CA ILE A 57 3.37 -5.53 -5.90
C ILE A 57 2.20 -5.75 -4.93
N LEU A 58 2.45 -6.16 -3.68
CA LEU A 58 1.39 -6.39 -2.70
C LEU A 58 0.61 -5.11 -2.39
N ILE A 59 1.31 -3.99 -2.18
CA ILE A 59 0.71 -2.67 -1.98
C ILE A 59 -0.14 -2.30 -3.20
N GLY A 60 0.40 -2.46 -4.41
CA GLY A 60 -0.31 -2.19 -5.66
C GLY A 60 -1.57 -3.03 -5.81
N VAL A 61 -1.51 -4.34 -5.51
CA VAL A 61 -2.66 -5.26 -5.63
C VAL A 61 -3.80 -4.89 -4.68
N TRP A 62 -3.52 -4.62 -3.39
CA TRP A 62 -4.59 -4.22 -2.46
C TRP A 62 -5.12 -2.81 -2.78
N THR A 63 -4.26 -1.91 -3.25
CA THR A 63 -4.70 -0.60 -3.76
C THR A 63 -5.66 -0.76 -4.95
N LEU A 64 -5.38 -1.68 -5.87
CA LEU A 64 -6.26 -1.95 -7.02
C LEU A 64 -7.64 -2.41 -6.56
N LYS A 65 -7.67 -3.37 -5.63
CA LYS A 65 -8.91 -3.96 -5.13
C LYS A 65 -9.75 -2.94 -4.38
N ALA A 66 -9.12 -2.08 -3.58
CA ALA A 66 -9.78 -0.96 -2.93
C ALA A 66 -10.36 0.03 -3.96
N ALA A 67 -9.57 0.38 -4.98
CA ALA A 67 -10.01 1.29 -6.03
C ALA A 67 -11.19 0.72 -6.84
N SER A 68 -11.16 -0.57 -7.18
CA SER A 68 -12.28 -1.25 -7.84
C SER A 68 -13.55 -1.23 -6.98
N SER A 69 -13.41 -1.43 -5.66
CA SER A 69 -14.54 -1.36 -4.72
C SER A 69 -15.11 0.06 -4.63
N PHE A 70 -14.25 1.09 -4.58
CA PHE A 70 -14.70 2.49 -4.66
C PHE A 70 -15.39 2.81 -5.98
N LYS A 71 -14.94 2.26 -7.11
CA LYS A 71 -15.62 2.45 -8.38
C LYS A 71 -17.03 1.82 -8.38
N LEU A 72 -17.23 0.69 -7.71
CA LEU A 72 -18.55 0.05 -7.58
C LEU A 72 -19.57 0.91 -6.82
N ILE A 73 -19.13 1.78 -5.90
CA ILE A 73 -20.02 2.78 -5.26
C ILE A 73 -20.65 3.69 -6.32
N VAL A 74 -19.88 4.07 -7.33
CA VAL A 74 -20.35 4.98 -8.38
C VAL A 74 -21.15 4.25 -9.46
N ASP A 75 -20.80 2.99 -9.73
CA ASP A 75 -21.39 2.20 -10.80
C ASP A 75 -22.67 1.44 -10.38
N THR A 76 -22.98 1.36 -9.08
CA THR A 76 -24.13 0.62 -8.54
C THR A 76 -24.95 1.48 -7.59
N GLU A 77 -26.26 1.24 -7.51
CA GLU A 77 -27.16 1.89 -6.53
C GLU A 77 -27.59 0.87 -5.46
N GLY A 78 -27.81 1.35 -4.24
CA GLY A 78 -28.32 0.55 -3.11
C GLY A 78 -27.27 -0.32 -2.40
N ASN A 79 -25.98 -0.16 -2.71
CA ASN A 79 -24.90 -1.02 -2.21
C ASN A 79 -23.67 -0.24 -1.68
N ASP A 80 -23.79 1.06 -1.49
CA ASP A 80 -22.66 1.96 -1.20
C ASP A 80 -21.87 1.58 0.04
N ILE A 81 -22.54 1.23 1.13
CA ILE A 81 -21.88 0.79 2.37
C ILE A 81 -21.15 -0.54 2.19
N VAL A 82 -21.72 -1.49 1.44
CA VAL A 82 -21.09 -2.79 1.17
C VAL A 82 -19.81 -2.59 0.35
N ASN A 83 -19.89 -1.76 -0.69
CA ASN A 83 -18.76 -1.41 -1.55
C ASN A 83 -17.68 -0.63 -0.76
N LEU A 84 -18.08 0.31 0.11
CA LEU A 84 -17.19 1.04 1.01
C LEU A 84 -16.45 0.11 1.97
N MET A 85 -17.18 -0.81 2.60
CA MET A 85 -16.59 -1.80 3.52
C MET A 85 -15.62 -2.75 2.80
N GLY A 86 -15.92 -3.10 1.55
CA GLY A 86 -14.98 -3.80 0.66
C GLY A 86 -13.68 -3.02 0.47
N ALA A 87 -13.78 -1.74 0.11
CA ALA A 87 -12.63 -0.87 -0.07
C ALA A 87 -11.80 -0.71 1.22
N LEU A 88 -12.46 -0.44 2.35
CA LEU A 88 -11.82 -0.31 3.67
C LEU A 88 -11.15 -1.62 4.12
N GLY A 89 -11.74 -2.78 3.77
CA GLY A 89 -11.14 -4.08 4.05
C GLY A 89 -9.79 -4.28 3.36
N GLU A 90 -9.66 -3.84 2.12
CA GLU A 90 -8.40 -3.89 1.37
C GLU A 90 -7.39 -2.85 1.85
N LEU A 91 -7.85 -1.62 2.14
CA LEU A 91 -7.00 -0.60 2.77
C LEU A 91 -6.46 -1.06 4.12
N ARG A 92 -7.27 -1.77 4.93
CA ARG A 92 -6.82 -2.34 6.20
C ARG A 92 -5.68 -3.34 6.02
N LYS A 93 -5.70 -4.17 4.97
CA LYS A 93 -4.61 -5.11 4.66
C LYS A 93 -3.33 -4.36 4.31
N LEU A 94 -3.45 -3.35 3.45
CA LEU A 94 -2.35 -2.48 3.04
C LEU A 94 -1.71 -1.77 4.23
N TYR A 95 -2.50 -1.07 5.04
CA TYR A 95 -1.99 -0.36 6.21
C TYR A 95 -1.42 -1.30 7.28
N ARG A 96 -1.95 -2.51 7.42
CA ARG A 96 -1.37 -3.53 8.31
C ARG A 96 0.03 -3.95 7.82
N LEU A 97 0.21 -4.19 6.52
CA LEU A 97 1.52 -4.50 5.97
C LEU A 97 2.50 -3.34 6.21
N GLN A 98 2.12 -2.12 5.84
CA GLN A 98 2.97 -0.94 6.01
C GLN A 98 3.33 -0.69 7.48
N TYR A 99 2.37 -0.84 8.39
CA TYR A 99 2.60 -0.72 9.83
C TYR A 99 3.71 -1.66 10.29
N TRP A 100 3.62 -2.96 9.96
CA TRP A 100 4.63 -3.93 10.39
C TRP A 100 5.99 -3.71 9.71
N LEU A 101 6.00 -3.35 8.42
CA LEU A 101 7.25 -3.02 7.72
C LEU A 101 7.95 -1.81 8.36
N LEU A 102 7.21 -0.76 8.72
CA LEU A 102 7.75 0.41 9.42
C LEU A 102 8.30 0.05 10.80
N ILE A 103 7.57 -0.76 11.58
CA ILE A 103 8.06 -1.24 12.88
C ILE A 103 9.37 -2.01 12.73
N ILE A 104 9.45 -2.93 11.77
CA ILE A 104 10.67 -3.69 11.48
C ILE A 104 11.81 -2.74 11.08
N ALA A 105 11.55 -1.81 10.17
CA ALA A 105 12.54 -0.83 9.71
C ALA A 105 13.08 0.03 10.87
N LEU A 106 12.20 0.49 11.77
CA LEU A 106 12.57 1.26 12.95
C LEU A 106 13.43 0.44 13.92
N VAL A 107 13.13 -0.84 14.11
CA VAL A 107 13.95 -1.75 14.94
C VAL A 107 15.35 -1.91 14.36
N PHE A 108 15.47 -2.18 13.06
CA PHE A 108 16.78 -2.30 12.41
C PHE A 108 17.57 -0.98 12.44
N LEU A 109 16.89 0.15 12.24
CA LEU A 109 17.50 1.48 12.35
C LEU A 109 18.06 1.72 13.76
N ALA A 110 17.29 1.41 14.81
CA ALA A 110 17.73 1.55 16.19
C ALA A 110 18.97 0.67 16.49
N ILE A 111 18.95 -0.59 16.04
CA ILE A 111 20.10 -1.51 16.19
C ILE A 111 21.33 -0.94 15.48
N ALA A 112 21.18 -0.51 14.21
CA ALA A 112 22.29 0.04 13.43
C ALA A 112 22.90 1.29 14.10
N LEU A 113 22.07 2.17 14.66
CA LEU A 113 22.52 3.35 15.40
C LEU A 113 23.32 2.96 16.65
N VAL A 114 22.82 2.03 17.47
CA VAL A 114 23.53 1.57 18.67
C VAL A 114 24.87 0.96 18.31
N LEU A 115 24.91 0.07 17.31
CA LEU A 115 26.15 -0.55 16.85
C LEU A 115 27.14 0.48 16.29
N GLY A 116 26.67 1.45 15.52
CA GLY A 116 27.48 2.53 14.98
C GLY A 116 28.11 3.39 16.08
N ILE A 117 27.33 3.76 17.10
CA ILE A 117 27.83 4.51 18.27
C ILE A 117 28.90 3.71 19.01
N VAL A 118 28.62 2.45 19.34
CA VAL A 118 29.58 1.57 20.05
C VAL A 118 30.87 1.40 19.26
N ALA A 119 30.77 1.13 17.95
CA ALA A 119 31.93 0.97 17.08
C ALA A 119 32.77 2.25 17.00
N GLY A 120 32.12 3.42 16.92
CA GLY A 120 32.78 4.73 16.93
C GLY A 120 33.56 4.98 18.23
N PHE A 121 32.96 4.70 19.39
CA PHE A 121 33.65 4.80 20.68
C PHE A 121 34.87 3.88 20.75
N VAL A 122 34.72 2.60 20.38
CA VAL A 122 35.82 1.63 20.39
C VAL A 122 36.97 2.08 19.47
N ALA A 123 36.65 2.59 18.28
CA ALA A 123 37.66 3.09 17.34
C ALA A 123 38.41 4.31 17.88
N SER A 124 37.73 5.21 18.60
CA SER A 124 38.35 6.41 19.19
C SER A 124 39.23 6.12 20.42
N SER A 125 39.07 4.95 21.03
CA SER A 125 39.80 4.54 22.24
C SER A 125 41.11 3.77 21.96
N ARG A 126 41.46 3.58 20.68
CA ARG A 126 42.71 2.94 20.22
C ARG A 126 43.66 4.00 19.69
#